data_AF-A0A8S9ZRF3-F1
#
_entry.id   AF-A0A8S9ZRF3-F1
#
_cell.length_a   1.000
_cell.length_b   1.000
_cell.length_c   1.000
_cell.angle_alpha   90.00
_cell.angle_beta   90.00
_cell.angle_gamma   90.00
#
_symmetry.space_group_name_H-M   'P 1'
#
loop_
_entity.id
_entity.type
_entity.pdbx_description
1 polymer ?
#
loop_
_entity_poly.entity_id
_entity_poly.type
_entity_poly.pdbx_seq_one_letter_code
_entity_poly.pdbx_strand_id
1 'polypeptide(L)'
;MKSGCNTECGVNRRSNGNFNRGCGECPSKTCKTCKGNLCNDGKNFPYFCMSSEGKNVKECSKSECYIARIDEQHGENIIRQYHYDCGKCPTEIHDLSYIKTPNDLFLLNKLKQINMKNVQCAQCNNSPNCNSNDFFKHQMFCWEKNVNEWEAKKGNRVCEKETCFVGVEEMVKGLVQGCGKCSDFKNLKKCNNCSTFLCNKETILPTPIKCFHLNPHFQPYKMREKKCDHVFQSCYIARDVFGRAEQNCGDCPKQLKYQSCKTCNKTDFCNVETLLPLTTTTEIIITNKKTSKKHTTSIGNITTKHSIIFKSSTESNKYLNNFAIIFIYLLITIFKSFLI
;
A
#
# COMPACT_ATOMS: atom_id res chain seq x y z
N MET A 1 50.20 33.37 36.57
CA MET A 1 50.42 31.92 36.28
C MET A 1 49.16 31.38 35.63
N LYS A 2 49.25 30.58 34.56
CA LYS A 2 48.08 29.79 34.10
C LYS A 2 47.91 28.63 35.08
N SER A 3 46.76 28.53 35.73
CA SER A 3 46.42 27.41 36.61
C SER A 3 46.26 26.13 35.78
N GLY A 4 47.29 25.30 35.75
CA GLY A 4 47.16 23.92 35.27
C GLY A 4 46.23 23.12 36.19
N CYS A 5 45.53 22.13 35.65
CA CYS A 5 44.78 21.20 36.47
C CYS A 5 45.77 20.26 37.18
N ASN A 6 45.93 20.42 38.50
CA ASN A 6 46.90 19.66 39.29
C ASN A 6 46.53 18.18 39.51
N THR A 7 45.36 17.72 39.03
CA THR A 7 44.83 16.37 39.27
C THR A 7 44.34 15.70 37.99
N GLU A 8 43.14 16.07 37.53
CA GLU A 8 42.51 15.56 36.30
C GLU A 8 41.90 16.70 35.48
N CYS A 9 41.84 16.50 34.18
CA CYS A 9 41.19 17.38 33.22
C CYS A 9 39.92 16.71 32.69
N GLY A 10 38.76 17.35 32.82
CA GLY A 10 37.51 16.89 32.22
C GLY A 10 37.28 17.49 30.84
N VAL A 11 36.70 16.71 29.94
CA VAL A 11 36.08 17.18 28.69
C VAL A 11 34.72 16.49 28.48
N ASN A 12 33.72 17.29 28.09
CA ASN A 12 32.35 16.85 27.80
C ASN A 12 31.84 17.53 26.53
N ARG A 13 31.10 16.82 25.69
CA ARG A 13 30.44 17.40 24.51
C ARG A 13 29.07 17.98 24.91
N ARG A 14 28.77 19.21 24.49
CA ARG A 14 27.47 19.88 24.65
C ARG A 14 26.48 19.37 23.60
N SER A 15 25.19 19.66 23.81
CA SER A 15 24.10 19.40 22.84
C SER A 15 24.26 20.12 21.49
N ASN A 16 25.09 21.16 21.41
CA ASN A 16 25.45 21.83 20.15
C ASN A 16 26.81 21.38 19.57
N GLY A 17 27.30 20.20 19.96
CA GLY A 17 28.54 19.60 19.47
C GLY A 17 29.84 20.18 20.03
N ASN A 18 29.79 21.38 20.61
CA ASN A 18 30.94 22.07 21.22
C ASN A 18 31.43 21.39 22.50
N PHE A 19 32.68 21.64 22.88
CA PHE A 19 33.28 21.05 24.09
C PHE A 19 33.19 21.98 25.31
N ASN A 20 32.78 21.43 26.44
CA ASN A 20 33.13 21.92 27.77
C ASN A 20 34.47 21.31 28.18
N ARG A 21 35.37 22.13 28.72
CA ARG A 21 36.68 21.75 29.27
C ARG A 21 36.82 22.34 30.66
N GLY A 22 37.42 21.60 31.59
CA GLY A 22 37.65 22.06 32.95
C GLY A 22 38.63 21.17 33.71
N CYS A 23 38.93 21.55 34.95
CA CYS A 23 39.67 20.71 35.89
C CYS A 23 38.69 19.92 36.76
N GLY A 24 39.11 18.73 37.22
CA GLY A 24 38.32 17.85 38.08
C GLY A 24 37.58 16.75 37.34
N GLU A 25 36.75 16.03 38.09
CA GLU A 25 36.03 14.84 37.65
C GLU A 25 34.88 15.14 36.69
N CYS A 26 34.37 14.10 36.04
CA CYS A 26 33.34 14.19 35.02
C CYS A 26 31.91 14.14 35.59
N PRO A 27 31.10 15.21 35.45
CA PRO A 27 29.75 15.26 36.02
C PRO A 27 28.67 14.54 35.17
N SER A 28 29.02 13.89 34.07
CA SER A 28 28.05 13.22 33.18
C SER A 28 28.60 11.96 32.51
N LYS A 29 27.68 11.07 32.09
CA LYS A 29 27.98 9.87 31.28
C LYS A 29 28.57 10.17 29.87
N THR A 30 28.65 11.44 29.49
CA THR A 30 29.12 11.93 28.17
C THR A 30 30.47 12.65 28.26
N CYS A 31 31.15 12.49 29.38
CA CYS A 31 32.39 13.17 29.74
C CYS A 31 33.52 12.15 29.92
N LYS A 32 34.75 12.53 29.58
CA LYS A 32 35.98 11.77 29.90
C LYS A 32 36.93 12.63 30.71
N THR A 33 37.54 12.03 31.73
CA THR A 33 38.71 12.60 32.39
C THR A 33 39.99 12.14 31.70
N CYS A 34 41.05 12.94 31.82
CA CYS A 34 42.39 12.61 31.35
C CYS A 34 43.44 13.25 32.28
N LYS A 35 44.68 12.78 32.18
CA LYS A 35 45.84 13.30 32.92
C LYS A 35 46.89 13.84 31.96
N GLY A 36 47.58 14.91 32.35
CA GLY A 36 48.62 15.56 31.56
C GLY A 36 48.21 16.92 30.98
N ASN A 37 49.22 17.68 30.54
CA ASN A 37 49.04 19.04 30.03
C ASN A 37 48.18 19.06 28.76
N LEU A 38 47.10 19.85 28.80
CA LEU A 38 46.17 20.05 27.67
C LEU A 38 45.54 18.77 27.10
N CYS A 39 45.51 17.67 27.86
CA CYS A 39 44.95 16.39 27.39
C CYS A 39 43.44 16.46 27.04
N ASN A 40 42.73 17.49 27.50
CA ASN A 40 41.33 17.74 27.24
C ASN A 40 41.09 18.67 26.03
N ASP A 41 42.03 18.75 25.08
CA ASP A 41 41.90 19.57 23.86
C ASP A 41 40.69 19.18 22.98
N GLY A 42 40.11 18.00 23.19
CA GLY A 42 38.91 17.51 22.50
C GLY A 42 39.21 16.80 21.17
N LYS A 43 40.49 16.68 20.78
CA LYS A 43 40.89 15.78 19.69
C LYS A 43 40.71 14.34 20.15
N ASN A 44 40.30 13.49 19.21
CA ASN A 44 39.98 12.07 19.47
C ASN A 44 38.91 11.85 20.56
N PHE A 45 38.17 12.89 20.98
CA PHE A 45 37.10 12.75 21.96
C PHE A 45 35.87 12.10 21.32
N PRO A 46 35.34 11.01 21.91
CA PRO A 46 34.28 10.23 21.30
C PRO A 46 32.96 11.02 21.15
N TYR A 47 32.05 10.44 20.38
CA TYR A 47 30.66 10.80 20.37
C TYR A 47 29.87 9.86 21.28
N PHE A 48 28.65 10.24 21.61
CA PHE A 48 27.85 9.57 22.62
C PHE A 48 26.42 9.43 22.12
N CYS A 49 25.95 8.21 21.94
CA CYS A 49 24.57 7.91 21.56
C CYS A 49 23.84 7.23 22.72
N MET A 50 22.51 7.34 22.77
CA MET A 50 21.74 6.47 23.65
C MET A 50 21.97 5.01 23.27
N SER A 51 21.98 4.14 24.29
CA SER A 51 22.04 2.70 24.16
C SER A 51 21.15 2.04 25.22
N SER A 52 20.72 0.80 24.95
CA SER A 52 19.97 -0.09 25.86
C SER A 52 18.83 0.57 26.66
N GLU A 53 17.60 0.39 26.18
CA GLU A 53 16.36 0.97 26.76
C GLU A 53 16.35 2.52 26.86
N GLY A 54 17.31 3.22 26.26
CA GLY A 54 17.45 4.68 26.35
C GLY A 54 17.99 5.19 27.70
N LYS A 55 18.47 4.29 28.56
CA LYS A 55 18.96 4.59 29.93
C LYS A 55 20.48 4.73 30.00
N ASN A 56 21.17 4.13 29.05
CA ASN A 56 22.62 4.10 28.95
C ASN A 56 23.12 4.92 27.77
N VAL A 57 24.41 5.18 27.79
CA VAL A 57 25.13 5.92 26.77
C VAL A 57 26.21 5.00 26.23
N LYS A 58 26.38 4.95 24.91
CA LYS A 58 27.44 4.21 24.22
C LYS A 58 28.39 5.21 23.56
N GLU A 59 29.68 4.94 23.69
CA GLU A 59 30.73 5.68 22.98
C GLU A 59 30.79 5.27 21.52
N CYS A 60 30.89 6.26 20.65
CA CYS A 60 30.86 6.12 19.20
C CYS A 60 32.06 6.81 18.58
N SER A 61 32.67 6.18 17.58
CA SER A 61 33.77 6.75 16.80
C SER A 61 33.34 7.86 15.84
N LYS A 62 32.03 7.96 15.54
CA LYS A 62 31.42 8.96 14.67
C LYS A 62 30.20 9.61 15.31
N SER A 63 29.81 10.76 14.77
CA SER A 63 28.76 11.63 15.32
C SER A 63 27.33 11.12 15.10
N GLU A 64 27.11 10.24 14.13
CA GLU A 64 25.79 9.72 13.83
C GLU A 64 25.30 8.79 14.94
N CYS A 65 24.03 8.93 15.30
CA CYS A 65 23.28 8.03 16.15
C CYS A 65 21.97 7.67 15.44
N TYR A 66 21.43 6.49 15.69
CA TYR A 66 20.08 6.14 15.24
C TYR A 66 19.20 5.56 16.34
N ILE A 67 17.89 5.67 16.14
CA ILE A 67 16.85 5.03 16.92
C ILE A 67 15.84 4.39 15.97
N ALA A 68 15.51 3.13 16.23
CA ALA A 68 14.58 2.32 15.44
C ALA A 68 13.42 1.83 16.32
N ARG A 69 12.18 1.93 15.81
CA ARG A 69 10.98 1.40 16.49
C ARG A 69 10.58 0.07 15.88
N ILE A 70 10.75 -0.98 16.67
CA ILE A 70 10.38 -2.36 16.35
C ILE A 70 8.94 -2.56 16.84
N ASP A 71 8.01 -2.74 15.91
CA ASP A 71 6.63 -3.12 16.18
C ASP A 71 6.45 -4.58 15.71
N GLU A 72 6.26 -5.54 16.63
CA GLU A 72 6.05 -6.95 16.29
C GLU A 72 4.68 -7.45 16.81
N GLN A 73 3.99 -8.28 16.03
CA GLN A 73 2.70 -8.85 16.40
C GLN A 73 2.90 -10.19 17.13
N HIS A 74 2.29 -10.31 18.31
CA HIS A 74 2.25 -11.52 19.11
C HIS A 74 0.81 -11.78 19.55
N GLY A 75 0.10 -12.61 18.77
CA GLY A 75 -1.35 -12.79 18.91
C GLY A 75 -2.09 -11.46 18.68
N GLU A 76 -2.97 -11.09 19.59
CA GLU A 76 -3.70 -9.81 19.57
C GLU A 76 -2.85 -8.61 20.02
N ASN A 77 -1.67 -8.87 20.63
CA ASN A 77 -0.81 -7.83 21.19
C ASN A 77 0.23 -7.33 20.17
N ILE A 78 0.55 -6.04 20.23
CA ILE A 78 1.68 -5.44 19.50
C ILE A 78 2.77 -5.06 20.49
N ILE A 79 3.89 -5.76 20.43
CA ILE A 79 5.09 -5.47 21.22
C ILE A 79 5.83 -4.32 20.52
N ARG A 80 6.05 -3.23 21.24
CA ARG A 80 6.73 -2.03 20.74
C ARG A 80 7.99 -1.79 21.53
N GLN A 81 9.13 -1.81 20.86
CA GLN A 81 10.45 -1.64 21.48
C GLN A 81 11.28 -0.64 20.67
N TYR A 82 12.14 0.10 21.37
CA TYR A 82 13.09 1.02 20.76
C TYR A 82 14.50 0.45 20.87
N HIS A 83 15.16 0.37 19.72
CA HIS A 83 16.58 0.02 19.58
C HIS A 83 17.37 1.28 19.28
N TYR A 84 18.57 1.39 19.86
CA TYR A 84 19.41 2.60 19.84
C TYR A 84 20.87 2.18 19.63
N ASP A 85 21.56 2.79 18.66
CA ASP A 85 23.00 2.59 18.50
C ASP A 85 23.69 3.78 17.79
N CYS A 86 25.02 3.73 17.74
CA CYS A 86 25.90 4.53 16.91
C CYS A 86 25.66 4.28 15.41
N GLY A 87 25.91 5.28 14.59
CA GLY A 87 25.89 5.19 13.13
C GLY A 87 24.58 5.63 12.50
N LYS A 88 24.41 5.25 11.24
CA LYS A 88 23.20 5.53 10.43
C LYS A 88 22.20 4.40 10.55
N CYS A 89 20.94 4.68 10.18
CA CYS A 89 19.89 3.65 10.15
C CYS A 89 20.29 2.43 9.29
N PRO A 90 20.45 1.22 9.87
CA PRO A 90 20.93 0.05 9.14
C PRO A 90 19.98 -0.37 8.02
N THR A 91 20.51 -0.93 6.94
CA THR A 91 19.72 -1.45 5.80
C THR A 91 19.75 -2.97 5.67
N GLU A 92 20.47 -3.64 6.57
CA GLU A 92 20.74 -5.08 6.55
C GLU A 92 20.00 -5.81 7.67
N ILE A 93 20.20 -7.13 7.76
CA ILE A 93 19.69 -7.95 8.87
C ILE A 93 20.52 -7.64 10.12
N HIS A 94 19.86 -7.43 11.26
CA HIS A 94 20.51 -7.18 12.54
C HIS A 94 19.99 -8.16 13.60
N ASP A 95 20.90 -8.75 14.36
CA ASP A 95 20.54 -9.50 15.57
C ASP A 95 20.24 -8.53 16.71
N LEU A 96 19.01 -8.61 17.22
CA LEU A 96 18.50 -7.81 18.34
C LEU A 96 17.97 -8.72 19.47
N SER A 97 18.43 -9.96 19.55
CA SER A 97 18.04 -10.97 20.56
C SER A 97 18.36 -10.60 22.00
N TYR A 98 19.17 -9.57 22.23
CA TYR A 98 19.46 -9.01 23.55
C TYR A 98 18.32 -8.15 24.12
N ILE A 99 17.32 -7.77 23.32
CA ILE A 99 16.16 -7.04 23.83
C ILE A 99 15.29 -8.00 24.64
N LYS A 100 14.99 -7.64 25.90
CA LYS A 100 14.21 -8.48 26.81
C LYS A 100 12.81 -8.74 26.28
N THR A 101 12.52 -10.00 26.00
CA THR A 101 11.19 -10.54 25.73
C THR A 101 10.72 -11.34 26.95
N PRO A 102 9.45 -11.28 27.37
CA PRO A 102 8.87 -12.34 28.20
C PRO A 102 9.08 -13.68 27.46
N ASN A 103 9.39 -14.77 28.18
CA ASN A 103 9.90 -16.06 27.68
C ASN A 103 9.19 -16.69 26.45
N ASP A 104 9.30 -16.05 25.29
CA ASP A 104 8.74 -16.44 24.01
C ASP A 104 9.88 -16.67 23.02
N LEU A 105 10.11 -17.95 22.73
CA LEU A 105 11.15 -18.41 21.82
C LEU A 105 10.85 -18.01 20.36
N PHE A 106 9.58 -17.82 19.99
CA PHE A 106 9.20 -17.39 18.65
C PHE A 106 9.60 -15.93 18.40
N LEU A 107 9.23 -15.03 19.31
CA LEU A 107 9.64 -13.63 19.27
C LEU A 107 11.16 -13.49 19.31
N LEU A 108 11.85 -14.21 20.22
CA LEU A 108 13.32 -14.19 20.29
C LEU A 108 13.98 -14.58 18.96
N ASN A 109 13.45 -15.60 18.26
CA ASN A 109 13.98 -16.01 16.96
C ASN A 109 13.67 -15.01 15.83
N LYS A 110 12.55 -14.29 15.89
CA LYS A 110 12.31 -13.13 15.00
C LYS A 110 13.30 -11.99 15.27
N LEU A 111 13.55 -11.66 16.55
CA LEU A 111 14.48 -10.58 16.92
C LEU A 111 15.93 -10.84 16.46
N LYS A 112 16.35 -12.11 16.31
CA LYS A 112 17.68 -12.48 15.77
C LYS A 112 17.88 -12.10 14.30
N GLN A 113 16.81 -11.95 13.51
CA GLN A 113 16.88 -11.74 12.07
C GLN A 113 15.98 -10.58 11.61
N ILE A 114 15.97 -9.48 12.36
CA ILE A 114 15.22 -8.28 11.95
C ILE A 114 15.88 -7.65 10.73
N ASN A 115 15.14 -7.55 9.63
CA ASN A 115 15.55 -6.76 8.47
C ASN A 115 15.29 -5.28 8.73
N MET A 116 16.34 -4.52 9.07
CA MET A 116 16.26 -3.12 9.48
C MET A 116 15.81 -2.18 8.34
N LYS A 117 15.84 -2.62 7.08
CA LYS A 117 15.22 -1.91 5.95
C LYS A 117 13.69 -1.74 6.12
N ASN A 118 13.06 -2.68 6.82
CA ASN A 118 11.61 -2.76 7.01
C ASN A 118 11.14 -2.19 8.37
N VAL A 119 12.06 -1.59 9.14
CA VAL A 119 11.80 -1.02 10.47
C VAL A 119 11.83 0.50 10.38
N GLN A 120 10.88 1.19 11.03
CA GLN A 120 10.90 2.65 11.11
C GLN A 120 12.13 3.11 11.91
N CYS A 121 13.02 3.85 11.26
CA CYS A 121 14.27 4.31 11.85
C CYS A 121 14.52 5.78 11.54
N ALA A 122 15.03 6.49 12.55
CA ALA A 122 15.49 7.87 12.46
C ALA A 122 16.95 7.99 12.88
N GLN A 123 17.68 8.89 12.23
CA GLN A 123 19.08 9.17 12.50
C GLN A 123 19.27 10.65 12.84
N CYS A 124 20.23 10.93 13.71
CA CYS A 124 20.63 12.27 14.13
C CYS A 124 22.15 12.34 14.25
N ASN A 125 22.71 13.54 14.43
CA ASN A 125 24.15 13.72 14.56
C ASN A 125 24.49 14.88 15.51
N ASN A 126 25.78 15.06 15.77
CA ASN A 126 26.40 16.23 16.40
C ASN A 126 25.98 16.59 17.84
N SER A 127 24.97 15.93 18.42
CA SER A 127 24.55 16.11 19.81
C SER A 127 24.62 14.78 20.58
N PRO A 128 25.18 14.75 21.80
CA PRO A 128 25.11 13.58 22.66
C PRO A 128 23.67 13.13 22.90
N ASN A 129 23.44 11.81 22.84
CA ASN A 129 22.13 11.19 23.12
C ASN A 129 20.98 11.73 22.25
N CYS A 130 21.27 12.22 21.04
CA CYS A 130 20.28 12.83 20.17
C CYS A 130 19.17 11.86 19.73
N ASN A 131 19.47 10.55 19.71
CA ASN A 131 18.59 9.48 19.27
C ASN A 131 17.56 9.09 20.34
N SER A 132 16.89 10.07 20.95
CA SER A 132 15.92 9.84 22.02
C SER A 132 14.54 9.42 21.48
N ASN A 133 13.70 8.87 22.37
CA ASN A 133 12.30 8.57 22.06
C ASN A 133 11.53 9.81 21.60
N ASP A 134 11.79 10.97 22.24
CA ASP A 134 11.10 12.20 21.88
C ASP A 134 11.62 12.76 20.56
N PHE A 135 12.92 12.63 20.25
CA PHE A 135 13.43 12.88 18.90
C PHE A 135 12.66 12.04 17.87
N PHE A 136 12.54 10.72 18.08
CA PHE A 136 11.83 9.82 17.16
C PHE A 136 10.35 10.18 16.97
N LYS A 137 9.62 10.50 18.04
CA LYS A 137 8.19 10.87 17.98
C LYS A 137 7.92 12.10 17.11
N HIS A 138 8.86 13.05 17.07
CA HIS A 138 8.74 14.28 16.27
C HIS A 138 9.21 14.11 14.82
N GLN A 139 9.72 12.94 14.42
CA GLN A 139 10.19 12.74 13.05
C GLN A 139 9.05 12.59 12.06
N MET A 140 9.23 13.18 10.88
CA MET A 140 8.29 13.07 9.76
C MET A 140 8.40 11.68 9.14
N PHE A 141 7.38 10.83 9.29
CA PHE A 141 7.23 9.61 8.50
C PHE A 141 5.97 9.73 7.64
N CYS A 142 6.01 9.22 6.42
CA CYS A 142 4.87 9.21 5.49
C CYS A 142 4.27 7.82 5.36
N TRP A 143 3.02 7.72 4.91
CA TRP A 143 2.55 6.52 4.25
C TRP A 143 3.21 6.41 2.87
N GLU A 144 3.59 5.19 2.51
CA GLU A 144 4.18 4.83 1.22
C GLU A 144 3.25 3.83 0.54
N LYS A 145 2.86 4.12 -0.70
CA LYS A 145 2.02 3.25 -1.53
C LYS A 145 2.36 3.48 -2.99
N ASN A 146 2.80 2.44 -3.68
CA ASN A 146 2.96 2.46 -5.13
C ASN A 146 1.62 2.21 -5.83
N VAL A 147 1.52 2.64 -7.09
CA VAL A 147 0.33 2.50 -7.96
C VAL A 147 -0.26 1.08 -7.96
N ASN A 148 0.62 0.06 -7.96
CA ASN A 148 0.25 -1.35 -8.07
C ASN A 148 0.07 -2.05 -6.71
N GLU A 149 0.28 -1.35 -5.60
CA GLU A 149 0.08 -1.90 -4.26
C GLU A 149 -1.37 -1.69 -3.81
N TRP A 150 -1.96 -2.69 -3.16
CA TRP A 150 -3.32 -2.59 -2.65
C TRP A 150 -3.40 -1.70 -1.40
N GLU A 151 -2.45 -1.87 -0.48
CA GLU A 151 -2.44 -1.24 0.83
C GLU A 151 -1.23 -0.32 1.02
N ALA A 152 -1.43 0.76 1.77
CA ALA A 152 -0.36 1.67 2.14
C ALA A 152 0.44 1.12 3.33
N LYS A 153 1.77 1.25 3.27
CA LYS A 153 2.69 0.85 4.34
C LYS A 153 3.22 2.10 5.04
N LYS A 154 3.64 1.97 6.30
CA LYS A 154 4.37 3.05 6.97
C LYS A 154 5.76 3.16 6.34
N GLY A 155 6.18 4.36 5.95
CA GLY A 155 7.53 4.61 5.49
C GLY A 155 8.55 4.32 6.58
N ASN A 156 9.64 3.65 6.20
CA ASN A 156 10.62 3.12 7.15
C ASN A 156 11.73 4.12 7.50
N ARG A 157 11.82 5.26 6.80
CA ARG A 157 12.83 6.30 7.03
C ARG A 157 12.15 7.66 7.18
N VAL A 158 12.82 8.57 7.86
CA VAL A 158 12.37 9.95 8.01
C VAL A 158 12.29 10.60 6.63
N CYS A 159 11.18 11.29 6.37
CA CYS A 159 11.02 12.10 5.18
C CYS A 159 11.79 13.41 5.33
N GLU A 160 13.03 13.43 4.86
CA GLU A 160 13.95 14.58 4.91
C GLU A 160 13.41 15.83 4.15
N LYS A 161 12.37 15.66 3.32
CA LYS A 161 11.64 16.78 2.67
C LYS A 161 10.60 17.46 3.56
N GLU A 162 10.38 16.98 4.79
CA GLU A 162 9.42 17.53 5.78
C GLU A 162 7.96 17.62 5.30
N THR A 163 7.60 16.81 4.30
CA THR A 163 6.29 16.87 3.65
C THR A 163 5.98 15.54 2.99
N CYS A 164 4.74 15.08 3.16
CA CYS A 164 4.22 13.88 2.56
C CYS A 164 3.16 14.25 1.52
N PHE A 165 2.99 13.43 0.50
CA PHE A 165 1.94 13.58 -0.51
C PHE A 165 1.03 12.36 -0.56
N VAL A 166 -0.22 12.59 -0.98
CA VAL A 166 -1.16 11.57 -1.45
C VAL A 166 -1.80 12.08 -2.72
N GLY A 167 -1.90 11.25 -3.75
CA GLY A 167 -2.47 11.65 -5.04
C GLY A 167 -2.84 10.46 -5.92
N VAL A 168 -3.30 10.76 -7.12
CA VAL A 168 -3.75 9.77 -8.11
C VAL A 168 -2.88 9.84 -9.35
N GLU A 169 -2.26 8.72 -9.74
CA GLU A 169 -1.47 8.62 -10.96
C GLU A 169 -2.38 8.68 -12.20
N GLU A 170 -2.03 9.51 -13.18
CA GLU A 170 -2.88 9.85 -14.31
C GLU A 170 -3.04 8.72 -15.34
N MET A 171 -2.04 7.89 -15.59
CA MET A 171 -2.09 6.85 -16.62
C MET A 171 -2.80 5.59 -16.12
N VAL A 172 -2.35 5.06 -14.98
CA VAL A 172 -2.80 3.79 -14.41
C VAL A 172 -4.05 3.96 -13.55
N LYS A 173 -4.40 5.20 -13.17
CA LYS A 173 -5.56 5.50 -12.33
C LYS A 173 -5.50 4.79 -10.97
N GLY A 174 -4.32 4.79 -10.35
CA GLY A 174 -4.08 4.25 -9.01
C GLY A 174 -3.68 5.31 -7.98
N LEU A 175 -3.97 5.08 -6.70
CA LEU A 175 -3.60 5.96 -5.60
C LEU A 175 -2.13 5.75 -5.18
N VAL A 176 -1.39 6.85 -5.02
CA VAL A 176 0.04 6.88 -4.69
C VAL A 176 0.26 7.74 -3.45
N GLN A 177 1.14 7.28 -2.55
CA GLN A 177 1.51 7.96 -1.32
C GLN A 177 3.03 7.91 -1.13
N GLY A 178 3.64 8.97 -0.60
CA GLY A 178 5.06 8.95 -0.26
C GLY A 178 5.59 10.25 0.35
N CYS A 179 6.91 10.32 0.47
CA CYS A 179 7.66 11.49 0.89
C CYS A 179 7.90 12.46 -0.29
N GLY A 180 7.75 13.76 -0.05
CA GLY A 180 7.89 14.83 -1.03
C GLY A 180 6.58 15.58 -1.31
N LYS A 181 6.64 16.48 -2.29
CA LYS A 181 5.52 17.37 -2.64
C LYS A 181 4.88 16.91 -3.94
N CYS A 182 3.58 17.14 -4.09
CA CYS A 182 2.84 16.96 -5.35
C CYS A 182 3.49 17.69 -6.55
N SER A 183 4.13 18.83 -6.32
CA SER A 183 4.89 19.59 -7.34
C SER A 183 6.04 18.80 -7.96
N ASP A 184 6.56 17.79 -7.26
CA ASP A 184 7.68 16.98 -7.70
C ASP A 184 7.24 15.96 -8.78
N PHE A 185 5.93 15.76 -8.98
CA PHE A 185 5.34 14.72 -9.84
C PHE A 185 4.34 15.30 -10.85
N LYS A 186 4.73 15.38 -12.12
CA LYS A 186 3.88 15.95 -13.20
C LYS A 186 2.62 15.13 -13.52
N ASN A 187 2.64 13.84 -13.21
CA ASN A 187 1.59 12.86 -13.55
C ASN A 187 0.60 12.59 -12.40
N LEU A 188 0.69 13.29 -11.27
CA LEU A 188 -0.31 13.17 -10.19
C LEU A 188 -1.46 14.16 -10.37
N LYS A 189 -2.69 13.66 -10.32
CA LYS A 189 -3.93 14.44 -10.16
C LYS A 189 -4.49 14.28 -8.75
N LYS A 190 -5.40 15.19 -8.38
CA LYS A 190 -6.06 15.21 -7.05
C LYS A 190 -5.03 15.00 -5.92
N CYS A 191 -3.91 15.71 -6.00
CA CYS A 191 -2.77 15.49 -5.12
C CYS A 191 -2.74 16.53 -4.01
N ASN A 192 -2.62 16.07 -2.76
CA ASN A 192 -2.59 16.90 -1.57
C ASN A 192 -1.27 16.67 -0.81
N ASN A 193 -0.68 17.76 -0.32
CA ASN A 193 0.48 17.75 0.58
C ASN A 193 0.04 17.83 2.05
N CYS A 194 0.87 17.33 2.95
CA CYS A 194 0.74 17.55 4.40
C CYS A 194 2.10 17.42 5.10
N SER A 195 2.21 17.93 6.33
CA SER A 195 3.48 18.00 7.09
C SER A 195 3.28 17.63 8.56
N THR A 196 2.66 16.48 8.82
CA THR A 196 2.62 15.86 10.16
C THR A 196 2.83 14.34 10.07
N PHE A 197 3.15 13.68 11.19
CA PHE A 197 3.43 12.25 11.24
C PHE A 197 2.29 11.41 10.63
N LEU A 198 2.62 10.62 9.60
CA LEU A 198 1.70 9.72 8.88
C LEU A 198 0.42 10.41 8.39
N CYS A 199 0.53 11.68 7.98
CA CYS A 199 -0.59 12.53 7.63
C CYS A 199 -1.27 12.15 6.30
N ASN A 200 -0.52 11.68 5.31
CA ASN A 200 -0.94 11.51 3.92
C ASN A 200 -1.83 10.28 3.66
N LYS A 201 -2.87 10.11 4.48
CA LYS A 201 -3.88 9.06 4.32
C LYS A 201 -4.79 9.36 3.13
N GLU A 202 -5.36 8.32 2.52
CA GLU A 202 -6.35 8.43 1.44
C GLU A 202 -7.55 9.33 1.81
N THR A 203 -7.91 9.39 3.09
CA THR A 203 -9.00 10.22 3.64
C THR A 203 -8.79 11.73 3.51
N ILE A 204 -7.59 12.19 3.13
CA ILE A 204 -7.35 13.60 2.75
C ILE A 204 -7.96 13.91 1.37
N LEU A 205 -8.07 12.90 0.51
CA LEU A 205 -8.73 13.06 -0.79
C LEU A 205 -10.25 13.11 -0.61
N PRO A 206 -10.99 13.81 -1.49
CA PRO A 206 -12.45 13.82 -1.46
C PRO A 206 -13.02 12.39 -1.42
N THR A 207 -14.07 12.20 -0.62
CA THR A 207 -14.76 10.91 -0.49
C THR A 207 -15.15 10.39 -1.87
N PRO A 208 -14.79 9.14 -2.23
CA PRO A 208 -15.20 8.55 -3.49
C PRO A 208 -16.72 8.42 -3.54
N ILE A 209 -17.28 8.73 -4.71
CA ILE A 209 -18.69 8.47 -4.98
C ILE A 209 -19.00 6.97 -4.92
N LYS A 210 -20.28 6.65 -4.75
CA LYS A 210 -20.79 5.29 -4.91
C LYS A 210 -21.46 5.16 -6.28
N CYS A 211 -21.33 4.00 -6.89
CA CYS A 211 -22.04 3.65 -8.13
C CYS A 211 -22.78 2.33 -7.92
N PHE A 212 -23.81 2.10 -8.74
CA PHE A 212 -24.27 0.74 -8.95
C PHE A 212 -23.23 -0.04 -9.74
N HIS A 213 -23.03 -1.30 -9.34
CA HIS A 213 -22.13 -2.25 -9.99
C HIS A 213 -22.93 -3.49 -10.39
N LEU A 214 -23.05 -3.71 -11.69
CA LEU A 214 -23.77 -4.82 -12.30
C LEU A 214 -22.90 -5.38 -13.42
N ASN A 215 -22.58 -6.68 -13.33
CA ASN A 215 -21.75 -7.36 -14.30
C ASN A 215 -22.60 -8.43 -15.04
N PRO A 216 -22.77 -8.34 -16.37
CA PRO A 216 -23.63 -9.24 -17.14
C PRO A 216 -23.04 -10.65 -17.35
N HIS A 217 -21.86 -10.95 -16.81
CA HIS A 217 -21.22 -12.27 -16.91
C HIS A 217 -21.46 -13.20 -15.72
N PHE A 218 -22.09 -12.74 -14.63
CA PHE A 218 -22.34 -13.55 -13.43
C PHE A 218 -23.84 -13.71 -13.16
N GLN A 219 -24.27 -14.96 -12.97
CA GLN A 219 -25.61 -15.28 -12.47
C GLN A 219 -25.55 -15.68 -10.98
N PRO A 220 -26.54 -15.29 -10.15
CA PRO A 220 -27.67 -14.40 -10.49
C PRO A 220 -27.20 -12.95 -10.71
N TYR A 221 -27.87 -12.26 -11.64
CA TYR A 221 -27.63 -10.85 -11.97
C TYR A 221 -28.02 -9.95 -10.79
N LYS A 222 -27.12 -9.77 -9.82
CA LYS A 222 -27.36 -8.96 -8.63
C LYS A 222 -26.59 -7.64 -8.72
N MET A 223 -27.34 -6.55 -8.91
CA MET A 223 -26.84 -5.19 -8.73
C MET A 223 -26.28 -5.03 -7.31
N ARG A 224 -25.12 -4.40 -7.18
CA ARG A 224 -24.46 -4.12 -5.90
C ARG A 224 -24.16 -2.63 -5.79
N GLU A 225 -24.35 -2.07 -4.61
CA GLU A 225 -23.81 -0.76 -4.28
C GLU A 225 -22.30 -0.88 -4.05
N LYS A 226 -21.50 -0.05 -4.73
CA LYS A 226 -20.04 -0.09 -4.61
C LYS A 226 -19.48 1.32 -4.46
N LYS A 227 -18.70 1.55 -3.40
CA LYS A 227 -17.84 2.73 -3.26
C LYS A 227 -16.73 2.64 -4.32
N CYS A 228 -16.55 3.69 -5.12
CA CYS A 228 -15.51 3.74 -6.12
C CYS A 228 -14.12 3.99 -5.51
N ASP A 229 -13.09 3.85 -6.33
CA ASP A 229 -11.78 4.42 -6.01
C ASP A 229 -11.85 5.96 -6.04
N HIS A 230 -11.03 6.63 -5.22
CA HIS A 230 -10.80 8.08 -5.26
C HIS A 230 -10.44 8.61 -6.65
N VAL A 231 -9.99 7.75 -7.57
CA VAL A 231 -9.71 8.14 -8.95
C VAL A 231 -10.98 8.48 -9.74
N PHE A 232 -12.10 7.80 -9.52
CA PHE A 232 -13.33 8.03 -10.29
C PHE A 232 -14.15 9.19 -9.70
N GLN A 233 -14.81 9.96 -10.57
CA GLN A 233 -15.80 11.01 -10.19
C GLN A 233 -17.13 10.84 -10.92
N SER A 234 -17.25 9.72 -11.62
CA SER A 234 -18.31 9.39 -12.55
C SER A 234 -18.72 7.92 -12.37
N CYS A 235 -19.94 7.62 -12.75
CA CYS A 235 -20.42 6.26 -12.95
C CYS A 235 -20.83 6.11 -14.42
N TYR A 236 -20.74 4.89 -14.96
CA TYR A 236 -21.36 4.58 -16.24
C TYR A 236 -22.45 3.51 -16.11
N ILE A 237 -23.38 3.57 -17.05
CA ILE A 237 -24.28 2.49 -17.39
C ILE A 237 -24.23 2.27 -18.91
N ALA A 238 -24.20 1.01 -19.31
CA ALA A 238 -24.15 0.61 -20.72
C ALA A 238 -25.07 -0.58 -20.98
N ARG A 239 -25.52 -0.72 -22.24
CA ARG A 239 -26.09 -1.97 -22.76
C ARG A 239 -25.12 -2.59 -23.75
N ASP A 240 -24.82 -3.86 -23.56
CA ASP A 240 -24.06 -4.64 -24.54
C ASP A 240 -24.91 -4.91 -25.81
N VAL A 241 -24.29 -5.54 -26.82
CA VAL A 241 -24.97 -5.91 -28.08
C VAL A 241 -26.11 -6.93 -27.92
N PHE A 242 -26.26 -7.53 -26.73
CA PHE A 242 -27.36 -8.43 -26.38
C PHE A 242 -28.44 -7.74 -25.52
N GLY A 243 -28.34 -6.41 -25.33
CA GLY A 243 -29.27 -5.62 -24.53
C GLY A 243 -29.09 -5.76 -23.01
N ARG A 244 -28.05 -6.45 -22.53
CA ARG A 244 -27.80 -6.64 -21.09
C ARG A 244 -27.15 -5.40 -20.51
N ALA A 245 -27.64 -4.97 -19.34
CA ALA A 245 -27.08 -3.82 -18.63
C ALA A 245 -25.75 -4.17 -17.94
N GLU A 246 -24.79 -3.25 -18.05
CA GLU A 246 -23.56 -3.21 -17.25
C GLU A 246 -23.50 -1.85 -16.55
N GLN A 247 -23.17 -1.85 -15.25
CA GLN A 247 -23.05 -0.64 -14.43
C GLN A 247 -21.71 -0.67 -13.69
N ASN A 248 -20.96 0.43 -13.66
CA ASN A 248 -19.70 0.50 -12.92
C ASN A 248 -19.28 1.95 -12.58
N CYS A 249 -18.18 2.06 -11.83
CA CYS A 249 -17.43 3.29 -11.64
C CYS A 249 -16.69 3.71 -12.92
N GLY A 250 -16.57 5.02 -13.12
CA GLY A 250 -15.81 5.65 -14.20
C GLY A 250 -16.64 6.08 -15.41
N ASP A 251 -15.93 6.53 -16.44
CA ASP A 251 -16.52 6.98 -17.70
C ASP A 251 -16.84 5.78 -18.61
N CYS A 252 -17.70 5.99 -19.62
CA CYS A 252 -18.03 4.99 -20.61
C CYS A 252 -16.76 4.42 -21.28
N PRO A 253 -16.52 3.10 -21.23
CA PRO A 253 -15.37 2.52 -21.90
C PRO A 253 -15.45 2.76 -23.40
N LYS A 254 -14.34 3.19 -24.03
CA LYS A 254 -14.24 3.43 -25.48
C LYS A 254 -14.29 2.15 -26.35
N GLN A 255 -14.79 1.05 -25.79
CA GLN A 255 -14.82 -0.27 -26.40
C GLN A 255 -16.10 -0.44 -27.22
N LEU A 256 -15.98 -0.93 -28.45
CA LEU A 256 -17.09 -1.19 -29.41
C LEU A 256 -18.10 -2.27 -28.97
N LYS A 257 -18.06 -2.74 -27.72
CA LYS A 257 -18.90 -3.83 -27.18
C LYS A 257 -20.29 -3.38 -26.71
N TYR A 258 -20.55 -2.07 -26.67
CA TYR A 258 -21.81 -1.50 -26.19
C TYR A 258 -22.63 -0.87 -27.31
N GLN A 259 -23.93 -1.17 -27.34
CA GLN A 259 -24.90 -0.54 -28.25
C GLN A 259 -25.27 0.88 -27.77
N SER A 260 -25.27 1.10 -26.46
CA SER A 260 -25.44 2.42 -25.84
C SER A 260 -24.68 2.49 -24.51
N CYS A 261 -24.16 3.66 -24.19
CA CYS A 261 -23.54 3.93 -22.90
C CYS A 261 -23.79 5.39 -22.50
N LYS A 262 -23.98 5.63 -21.19
CA LYS A 262 -24.07 6.95 -20.59
C LYS A 262 -23.20 7.04 -19.34
N THR A 263 -22.51 8.16 -19.21
CA THR A 263 -21.77 8.55 -18.01
C THR A 263 -22.55 9.62 -17.26
N CYS A 264 -22.56 9.53 -15.94
CA CYS A 264 -23.12 10.52 -15.04
C CYS A 264 -22.08 10.86 -13.96
N ASN A 265 -22.14 12.09 -13.43
CA ASN A 265 -21.04 12.68 -12.66
C ASN A 265 -21.51 13.14 -11.28
N LYS A 266 -20.62 13.01 -10.28
CA LYS A 266 -20.67 13.69 -8.97
C LYS A 266 -21.88 13.41 -8.05
N THR A 267 -22.80 12.50 -8.39
CA THR A 267 -23.86 12.05 -7.48
C THR A 267 -23.75 10.54 -7.23
N ASP A 268 -23.95 10.14 -5.97
CA ASP A 268 -24.01 8.72 -5.60
C ASP A 268 -25.12 8.02 -6.39
N PHE A 269 -24.83 6.81 -6.88
CA PHE A 269 -25.77 5.91 -7.55
C PHE A 269 -26.43 6.46 -8.82
N CYS A 270 -25.79 7.43 -9.48
CA CYS A 270 -26.37 8.12 -10.64
C CYS A 270 -26.62 7.23 -11.87
N ASN A 271 -25.96 6.07 -11.98
CA ASN A 271 -25.95 5.22 -13.18
C ASN A 271 -27.16 4.28 -13.29
N VAL A 272 -28.36 4.85 -13.23
CA VAL A 272 -29.65 4.12 -13.32
C VAL A 272 -30.06 3.80 -14.78
N GLU A 273 -30.86 2.74 -14.97
CA GLU A 273 -31.34 2.30 -16.29
C GLU A 273 -32.09 3.37 -17.09
N THR A 274 -32.77 4.29 -16.43
CA THR A 274 -33.50 5.39 -17.07
C THR A 274 -32.61 6.38 -17.84
N LEU A 275 -31.29 6.33 -17.68
CA LEU A 275 -30.35 7.10 -18.50
C LEU A 275 -30.20 6.53 -19.92
N LEU A 276 -30.45 5.23 -20.12
CA LEU A 276 -30.35 4.61 -21.44
C LEU A 276 -31.65 4.83 -22.22
N PRO A 277 -31.57 5.17 -23.52
CA PRO A 277 -32.77 5.31 -24.34
C PRO A 277 -33.51 3.96 -24.40
N LEU A 278 -34.84 4.02 -24.28
CA LEU A 278 -35.68 2.88 -24.60
C LEU A 278 -35.40 2.45 -26.04
N THR A 279 -34.91 1.23 -26.21
CA THR A 279 -34.87 0.57 -27.51
C THR A 279 -36.30 0.37 -27.95
N THR A 280 -36.82 1.30 -28.77
CA THR A 280 -38.03 1.08 -29.55
C THR A 280 -37.77 -0.13 -30.43
N THR A 281 -38.36 -1.25 -30.06
CA THR A 281 -38.45 -2.43 -30.92
C THR A 281 -39.18 -1.96 -32.17
N THR A 282 -38.45 -1.78 -33.27
CA THR A 282 -39.09 -1.49 -34.56
C THR A 282 -39.97 -2.68 -34.87
N GLU A 283 -41.28 -2.51 -34.77
CA GLU A 283 -42.23 -3.54 -35.19
C GLU A 283 -41.95 -3.80 -36.66
N ILE A 284 -41.37 -4.96 -36.95
CA ILE A 284 -41.25 -5.44 -38.32
C ILE A 284 -42.67 -5.80 -38.73
N ILE A 285 -43.38 -4.82 -39.29
CA ILE A 285 -44.68 -5.01 -39.92
C ILE A 285 -44.43 -5.89 -41.14
N ILE A 286 -44.47 -7.21 -40.94
CA ILE A 286 -44.44 -8.19 -42.02
C ILE A 286 -45.78 -8.06 -42.74
N THR A 287 -45.85 -7.17 -43.73
CA THR A 287 -46.97 -7.08 -44.67
C THR A 287 -47.02 -8.34 -45.52
N ASN A 288 -47.67 -9.38 -44.99
CA ASN A 288 -47.94 -10.62 -45.71
C ASN A 288 -48.88 -10.34 -46.90
N LYS A 289 -48.28 -10.07 -48.05
CA LYS A 289 -48.97 -9.83 -49.32
C LYS A 289 -49.62 -11.14 -49.79
N LYS A 290 -50.91 -11.33 -49.47
CA LYS A 290 -51.72 -12.46 -49.93
C LYS A 290 -51.78 -12.51 -51.47
N THR A 291 -50.98 -13.36 -52.09
CA THR A 291 -51.27 -13.88 -53.44
C THR A 291 -52.12 -15.13 -53.30
N SER A 292 -53.37 -15.06 -53.76
CA SER A 292 -54.25 -16.22 -53.77
C SER A 292 -53.86 -17.19 -54.88
N LYS A 293 -53.79 -18.49 -54.56
CA LYS A 293 -54.03 -19.56 -55.52
C LYS A 293 -55.03 -20.52 -54.91
N LYS A 294 -56.05 -20.84 -55.71
CA LYS A 294 -57.27 -21.55 -55.32
C LYS A 294 -57.16 -22.99 -55.81
N HIS A 295 -57.30 -23.96 -54.93
CA HIS A 295 -57.62 -25.34 -55.32
C HIS A 295 -58.44 -26.03 -54.22
N THR A 296 -59.66 -26.41 -54.58
CA THR A 296 -60.57 -27.33 -53.87
C THR A 296 -60.02 -28.77 -54.04
N THR A 297 -60.16 -29.77 -53.15
CA THR A 297 -61.35 -30.43 -52.56
C THR A 297 -60.86 -31.56 -51.61
N SER A 298 -61.52 -32.02 -50.52
CA SER A 298 -62.51 -31.47 -49.57
C SER A 298 -62.69 -32.48 -48.39
N ILE A 299 -63.43 -32.09 -47.33
CA ILE A 299 -64.02 -32.93 -46.25
C ILE A 299 -63.07 -33.70 -45.29
N GLY A 300 -63.31 -33.56 -43.98
CA GLY A 300 -62.94 -34.58 -42.98
C GLY A 300 -62.23 -34.04 -41.73
N ASN A 301 -62.95 -33.96 -40.60
CA ASN A 301 -62.39 -33.61 -39.29
C ASN A 301 -61.39 -34.67 -38.78
N ILE A 302 -60.36 -34.24 -38.03
CA ILE A 302 -60.13 -34.62 -36.62
C ILE A 302 -58.90 -33.86 -36.09
N THR A 303 -59.02 -33.29 -34.89
CA THR A 303 -57.92 -32.66 -34.15
C THR A 303 -57.11 -33.70 -33.36
N THR A 304 -55.79 -33.71 -33.51
CA THR A 304 -54.86 -34.32 -32.55
C THR A 304 -53.72 -33.38 -32.20
N LYS A 305 -53.50 -33.17 -30.90
CA LYS A 305 -52.34 -32.44 -30.38
C LYS A 305 -51.07 -33.25 -30.65
N HIS A 306 -50.02 -32.60 -31.15
CA HIS A 306 -48.65 -33.05 -30.96
C HIS A 306 -47.82 -31.96 -30.29
N SER A 307 -47.52 -32.17 -29.00
CA SER A 307 -46.47 -31.44 -28.30
C SER A 307 -45.11 -31.97 -28.77
N ILE A 308 -44.32 -31.13 -29.44
CA ILE A 308 -42.93 -31.47 -29.76
C ILE A 308 -42.09 -31.27 -28.49
N ILE A 309 -41.76 -32.39 -27.84
CA ILE A 309 -40.81 -32.43 -26.74
C ILE A 309 -39.41 -32.26 -27.34
N PHE A 310 -38.78 -31.11 -27.12
CA PHE A 310 -37.35 -30.96 -27.37
C PHE A 310 -36.57 -31.77 -26.33
N LYS A 311 -35.98 -32.90 -26.77
CA LYS A 311 -34.99 -33.64 -25.98
C LYS A 311 -33.70 -32.82 -25.86
N SER A 312 -33.13 -32.81 -24.67
CA SER A 312 -31.82 -32.22 -24.39
C SER A 312 -30.69 -32.99 -25.09
N SER A 313 -29.82 -32.30 -25.82
CA SER A 313 -28.58 -32.86 -26.37
C SER A 313 -27.45 -32.83 -25.34
N THR A 314 -27.34 -33.87 -24.53
CA THR A 314 -26.18 -34.09 -23.64
C THR A 314 -24.98 -34.68 -24.40
N GLU A 315 -24.42 -33.92 -25.34
CA GLU A 315 -23.17 -34.27 -26.03
C GLU A 315 -22.20 -33.06 -26.08
N SER A 316 -21.61 -32.75 -24.92
CA SER A 316 -20.51 -31.76 -24.81
C SER A 316 -19.37 -32.20 -23.88
N ASN A 317 -19.60 -33.16 -22.98
CA ASN A 317 -18.63 -33.52 -21.92
C ASN A 317 -17.54 -34.51 -22.31
N LYS A 318 -17.51 -35.02 -23.57
CA LYS A 318 -16.48 -36.00 -23.99
C LYS A 318 -15.18 -35.34 -24.46
N TYR A 319 -15.22 -34.10 -24.94
CA TYR A 319 -14.02 -33.38 -25.43
C TYR A 319 -13.26 -32.62 -24.33
N LEU A 320 -13.95 -32.10 -23.31
CA LEU A 320 -13.32 -31.41 -22.17
C LEU A 320 -12.40 -32.31 -21.35
N ASN A 321 -12.74 -33.60 -21.20
CA ASN A 321 -11.98 -34.53 -20.36
C ASN A 321 -10.61 -34.91 -20.97
N ASN A 322 -10.51 -34.98 -22.31
CA ASN A 322 -9.23 -35.29 -22.98
C ASN A 322 -8.22 -34.15 -22.90
N PHE A 323 -8.67 -32.89 -22.93
CA PHE A 323 -7.77 -31.74 -22.80
C PHE A 323 -7.11 -31.65 -21.40
N ALA A 324 -7.85 -32.00 -20.34
CA ALA A 324 -7.31 -32.02 -18.99
C ALA A 324 -6.16 -33.05 -18.83
N ILE A 325 -6.32 -34.24 -19.42
CA ILE A 325 -5.30 -35.31 -19.36
C ILE A 325 -4.02 -34.90 -20.09
N ILE A 326 -4.13 -34.26 -21.27
CA ILE A 326 -2.98 -33.75 -22.02
C ILE A 326 -2.24 -32.67 -21.22
N PHE A 327 -2.95 -31.74 -20.57
CA PHE A 327 -2.35 -30.68 -19.76
C PHE A 327 -1.60 -31.22 -18.54
N ILE A 328 -2.13 -32.26 -17.89
CA ILE A 328 -1.46 -32.92 -16.76
C ILE A 328 -0.15 -33.60 -17.21
N TYR A 329 -0.14 -34.29 -18.36
CA TYR A 329 1.08 -34.89 -18.91
C TYR A 329 2.16 -33.84 -19.26
N LEU A 330 1.76 -32.68 -19.77
CA LEU A 330 2.64 -31.56 -20.07
C LEU A 330 3.25 -30.94 -18.80
N LEU A 331 2.46 -30.80 -17.73
CA LEU A 331 2.96 -30.34 -16.43
C LEU A 331 3.96 -31.34 -15.80
N ILE A 332 3.69 -32.65 -15.89
CA ILE A 332 4.58 -33.68 -15.34
C ILE A 332 5.92 -33.75 -16.08
N THR A 333 5.93 -33.57 -17.40
CA THR A 333 7.17 -33.53 -18.19
C THR A 333 8.00 -32.28 -17.90
N ILE A 334 7.36 -31.10 -17.79
CA ILE A 334 8.05 -29.86 -17.37
C ILE A 334 8.67 -30.01 -15.97
N PHE A 335 7.94 -30.57 -14.99
CA PHE A 335 8.47 -30.75 -13.64
C PHE A 335 9.67 -31.72 -13.59
N LYS A 336 9.72 -32.75 -14.45
CA LYS A 336 10.89 -33.63 -14.56
C LYS A 336 12.14 -32.92 -15.08
N SER A 337 11.99 -31.89 -15.90
CA SER A 337 13.13 -31.10 -16.44
C SER A 337 13.73 -30.11 -15.44
N PHE A 338 13.08 -29.85 -14.30
CA PHE A 338 13.57 -28.96 -13.23
C PHE A 338 14.14 -29.71 -12.01
N LEU A 339 14.31 -31.02 -12.11
CA LEU A 339 14.69 -31.92 -11.01
C LEU A 339 15.95 -32.77 -11.32
N ILE A 340 16.79 -32.27 -12.22
CA ILE A 340 18.13 -32.79 -12.57
C ILE A 340 19.14 -31.66 -12.36
#